data_AF-A0A3C2BA98-F1
#
_entry.id   AF-A0A3C2BA98-F1
#
_cell.length_a   1.000
_cell.length_b   1.000
_cell.length_c   1.000
_cell.angle_alpha   90.00
_cell.angle_beta   90.00
_cell.angle_gamma   90.00
#
_symmetry.space_group_name_H-M   'P 1'
#
loop_
_entity.id
_entity.type
_entity.pdbx_description
1 polymer ?
#
loop_
_entity_poly.entity_id
_entity_poly.type
_entity_poly.pdbx_seq_one_letter_code
_entity_poly.pdbx_strand_id
1 'polypeptide(L)'
;FRAQQLATRLQESIDLALQANERYVAFVSGGPDYPRLEIAPLDVGPVLANGIWSQRTAILTSATIPSSLGARVGLPPGGFDEIDVGSPFHYDTNSLLYCALHLPDPRDSGYAKAVHDELAALITAAGGRTLALFTSWKAMDAAAEAVR
;
A
#
# COMPACT_ATOMS: atom_id res chain seq x y z
N PHE A 1 23.79 1.01 -30.43
CA PHE A 1 22.94 0.17 -29.58
C PHE A 1 22.30 0.95 -28.42
N ARG A 2 23.05 1.50 -27.44
CA ARG A 2 22.46 2.25 -26.30
C ARG A 2 21.66 3.50 -26.70
N ALA A 3 22.18 4.32 -27.63
CA ALA A 3 21.48 5.52 -28.09
C ALA A 3 20.14 5.20 -28.78
N GLN A 4 20.09 4.11 -29.56
CA GLN A 4 18.85 3.63 -30.18
C GLN A 4 17.83 3.19 -29.13
N GLN A 5 18.25 2.43 -28.12
CA GLN A 5 17.36 2.02 -27.02
C GLN A 5 16.78 3.21 -26.25
N LEU A 6 17.59 4.23 -25.98
CA LEU A 6 17.12 5.44 -25.30
C LEU A 6 16.14 6.23 -26.18
N ALA A 7 16.43 6.37 -27.47
CA ALA A 7 15.53 7.02 -28.42
C ALA A 7 14.17 6.30 -28.52
N THR A 8 14.18 4.96 -28.60
CA THR A 8 12.95 4.15 -28.63
C THR A 8 12.13 4.32 -27.35
N ARG A 9 12.74 4.24 -26.17
CA ARG A 9 12.03 4.46 -24.89
C ARG A 9 11.45 5.87 -24.76
N LEU A 10 12.19 6.88 -25.24
CA LEU A 10 11.70 8.25 -25.24
C LEU A 10 10.49 8.39 -26.16
N GLN A 11 10.54 7.80 -27.35
CA GLN A 11 9.42 7.79 -28.29
C GLN A 11 8.17 7.12 -27.67
N GLU A 12 8.32 5.94 -27.07
CA GLU A 12 7.23 5.25 -26.36
C GLU A 12 6.64 6.10 -25.22
N SER A 13 7.49 6.80 -24.47
CA SER A 13 7.06 7.67 -23.37
C SER A 13 6.29 8.90 -23.88
N ILE A 14 6.72 9.47 -25.01
CA ILE A 14 6.02 10.60 -25.67
C ILE A 14 4.67 10.13 -26.21
N ASP A 15 4.63 8.99 -26.89
CA ASP A 15 3.39 8.42 -27.43
C ASP A 15 2.38 8.16 -26.32
N LEU A 16 2.83 7.60 -25.19
CA LEU A 16 1.99 7.40 -24.00
C LEU A 16 1.46 8.73 -23.46
N ALA A 17 2.30 9.77 -23.40
CA ALA A 17 1.90 11.10 -22.92
C ALA A 17 0.86 11.77 -23.83
N LEU A 18 0.94 11.53 -25.14
CA LEU A 18 0.04 12.15 -26.13
C LEU A 18 -1.31 11.43 -26.26
N GLN A 19 -1.37 10.13 -25.95
CA GLN A 19 -2.56 9.31 -26.22
C GLN A 19 -3.73 9.51 -25.24
N ALA A 20 -3.55 10.23 -24.13
CA ALA A 20 -4.59 10.59 -23.14
C ALA A 20 -5.71 9.55 -23.04
N ASN A 21 -5.41 8.38 -22.47
CA ASN A 21 -6.37 7.28 -22.36
C ASN A 21 -6.86 7.13 -20.92
N GLU A 22 -8.06 6.58 -20.73
CA GLU A 22 -8.67 6.38 -19.41
C GLU A 22 -7.98 5.27 -18.58
N ARG A 23 -6.95 4.63 -19.12
CA ARG A 23 -6.24 3.52 -18.47
C ARG A 23 -5.00 3.97 -17.70
N TYR A 24 -4.61 5.23 -17.85
CA TYR A 24 -3.44 5.79 -17.20
C TYR A 24 -3.82 7.09 -16.48
N VAL A 25 -3.16 7.35 -15.37
CA VAL A 25 -3.23 8.63 -14.66
C VAL A 25 -1.93 9.36 -14.88
N ALA A 26 -2.03 10.58 -15.40
CA ALA A 26 -0.93 11.50 -15.56
C ALA A 26 -0.99 12.59 -14.49
N PHE A 27 0.14 12.86 -13.83
CA PHE A 27 0.26 13.95 -12.87
C PHE A 27 1.66 14.55 -12.93
N VAL A 28 1.80 15.80 -12.49
CA VAL A 28 3.10 16.47 -12.40
C VAL A 28 3.58 16.41 -10.95
N SER A 29 4.76 15.86 -10.74
CA SER A 29 5.46 15.85 -9.46
C SER A 29 6.69 16.76 -9.50
N GLY A 30 7.34 16.95 -8.35
CA GLY A 30 8.54 17.79 -8.23
C GLY A 30 8.24 19.26 -7.90
N GLY A 31 9.31 20.03 -7.70
CA GLY A 31 9.22 21.46 -7.44
C GLY A 31 9.12 22.29 -8.73
N PRO A 32 8.88 23.61 -8.63
CA PRO A 32 8.74 24.50 -9.78
C PRO A 32 9.93 24.47 -10.75
N ASP A 33 11.15 24.28 -10.21
CA ASP A 33 12.39 24.28 -11.00
C ASP A 33 12.67 22.96 -11.73
N TYR A 34 12.01 21.87 -11.31
CA TYR A 34 12.24 20.53 -11.84
C TYR A 34 10.93 19.72 -11.88
N PRO A 35 9.95 20.15 -12.70
CA PRO A 35 8.71 19.42 -12.85
C PRO A 35 8.97 18.08 -13.55
N ARG A 36 8.28 17.04 -13.09
CA ARG A 36 8.31 15.71 -13.71
C ARG A 36 6.90 15.30 -14.07
N LEU A 37 6.68 14.97 -15.34
CA LEU A 37 5.45 14.30 -15.75
C LEU A 37 5.57 12.82 -15.40
N GLU A 38 4.68 12.34 -14.53
CA GLU A 38 4.55 10.94 -14.17
C GLU A 38 3.27 10.39 -14.78
N ILE A 39 3.37 9.24 -15.44
CA ILE A 39 2.24 8.56 -16.07
C ILE A 39 2.22 7.12 -15.55
N ALA A 40 1.20 6.78 -14.77
CA ALA A 40 1.07 5.48 -14.13
C ALA A 40 -0.16 4.74 -14.66
N PRO A 41 -0.07 3.43 -14.98
CA PRO A 41 -1.23 2.65 -15.36
C PRO A 41 -2.18 2.46 -14.18
N LEU A 42 -3.49 2.54 -14.44
CA LEU A 42 -4.53 2.18 -13.49
C LEU A 42 -4.71 0.66 -13.37
N ASP A 43 -4.40 -0.07 -14.44
CA ASP A 43 -4.41 -1.53 -14.51
C ASP A 43 -3.04 -2.05 -14.92
N VAL A 44 -2.42 -2.84 -14.04
CA VAL A 44 -1.10 -3.45 -14.28
C VAL A 44 -1.19 -4.80 -14.98
N GLY A 45 -2.38 -5.38 -15.11
CA GLY A 45 -2.60 -6.71 -15.68
C GLY A 45 -1.97 -6.90 -17.06
N PRO A 46 -2.21 -6.02 -18.06
CA PRO A 46 -1.62 -6.15 -19.38
C PRO A 46 -0.08 -6.08 -19.37
N VAL A 47 0.50 -5.26 -18.50
CA VAL A 47 1.96 -5.12 -18.35
C VAL A 47 2.55 -6.41 -17.81
N LEU A 48 1.93 -6.98 -16.77
CA LEU A 48 2.39 -8.23 -16.16
C LEU A 48 2.15 -9.45 -17.06
N ALA A 49 1.06 -9.46 -17.84
CA ALA A 49 0.78 -10.51 -18.82
C ALA A 49 1.89 -10.62 -19.87
N ASN A 50 2.30 -9.50 -20.46
CA ASN A 50 3.35 -9.48 -21.48
C ASN A 50 4.75 -9.68 -20.89
N GLY A 51 5.02 -9.10 -19.72
CA GLY A 51 6.36 -9.11 -19.13
C GLY A 51 6.69 -10.37 -18.32
N ILE A 52 5.70 -11.00 -17.70
CA ILE A 52 5.89 -12.08 -16.74
C ILE A 52 5.07 -13.31 -17.12
N TRP A 53 3.73 -13.22 -17.14
CA TRP A 53 2.85 -14.39 -17.22
C TRP A 53 3.02 -15.17 -18.53
N SER A 54 3.25 -14.49 -19.65
CA SER A 54 3.52 -15.12 -20.95
C SER A 54 4.94 -15.69 -21.09
N GLN A 55 5.86 -15.32 -20.20
CA GLN A 55 7.28 -15.63 -20.34
C GLN A 55 7.73 -16.75 -19.40
N ARG A 56 7.07 -16.92 -18.25
CA ARG A 56 7.47 -17.88 -17.21
C ARG A 56 6.32 -18.20 -16.26
N THR A 57 6.37 -19.39 -15.67
CA THR A 57 5.58 -19.72 -14.49
C THR A 57 6.11 -18.95 -13.27
N ALA A 58 5.22 -18.36 -12.49
CA ALA A 58 5.55 -17.60 -11.29
C ALA A 58 4.85 -18.16 -10.06
N ILE A 59 5.52 -18.12 -8.91
CA ILE A 59 4.94 -18.48 -7.62
C ILE A 59 4.83 -17.20 -6.80
N LEU A 60 3.61 -16.80 -6.47
CA LEU A 60 3.33 -15.65 -5.61
C LEU A 60 3.01 -16.18 -4.22
N THR A 61 3.87 -15.89 -3.25
CA THR A 61 3.68 -16.34 -1.86
C THR A 61 3.88 -15.18 -0.89
N SER A 62 2.92 -14.98 0.00
CA SER A 62 2.96 -14.03 1.09
C SER A 62 1.84 -14.35 2.08
N ALA A 63 2.02 -13.97 3.35
CA ALA A 63 1.03 -14.14 4.40
C ALA A 63 -0.22 -13.24 4.25
N THR A 64 -0.20 -12.29 3.31
CA THR A 64 -1.26 -11.28 3.14
C THR A 64 -1.79 -11.22 1.70
N ILE A 65 -1.68 -12.30 0.92
CA ILE A 65 -2.26 -12.34 -0.43
C ILE A 65 -3.78 -12.40 -0.32
N PRO A 66 -4.53 -11.41 -0.83
CA PRO A 66 -5.98 -11.51 -0.91
C PRO A 66 -6.39 -12.38 -2.11
N SER A 67 -7.53 -13.07 -2.01
CA SER A 67 -8.11 -13.83 -3.13
C SER A 67 -8.38 -12.99 -4.38
N SER A 68 -8.57 -11.67 -4.21
CA SER A 68 -8.72 -10.74 -5.34
C SER A 68 -7.41 -10.44 -6.10
N LEU A 69 -6.24 -10.90 -5.61
CA LEU A 69 -4.95 -10.54 -6.20
C LEU A 69 -4.85 -10.97 -7.66
N GLY A 70 -5.30 -12.19 -8.00
CA GLY A 70 -5.24 -12.72 -9.37
C GLY A 70 -5.83 -11.75 -10.40
N ALA A 71 -7.04 -11.27 -10.15
CA ALA A 71 -7.69 -10.27 -11.00
C ALA A 71 -6.92 -8.95 -11.07
N ARG A 72 -6.41 -8.45 -9.94
CA ARG A 72 -5.66 -7.18 -9.86
C ARG A 72 -4.33 -7.22 -10.63
N VAL A 73 -3.75 -8.40 -10.80
CA VAL A 73 -2.47 -8.58 -11.50
C VAL A 73 -2.64 -9.19 -12.90
N GLY A 74 -3.88 -9.28 -13.40
CA GLY A 74 -4.17 -9.74 -14.76
C GLY A 74 -4.06 -11.24 -14.97
N LEU A 75 -4.19 -12.06 -13.92
CA LEU A 75 -4.33 -13.50 -14.05
C LEU A 75 -5.80 -13.85 -14.35
N PRO A 76 -6.10 -14.53 -15.47
CA PRO A 76 -7.47 -14.86 -15.83
C PRO A 76 -8.06 -15.89 -14.84
N PRO A 77 -9.39 -15.86 -14.58
CA PRO A 77 -10.05 -16.88 -13.78
C PRO A 77 -9.78 -18.29 -14.32
N GLY A 78 -9.39 -19.20 -13.44
CA GLY A 78 -9.04 -20.58 -13.81
C GLY A 78 -7.67 -20.74 -14.49
N GLY A 79 -6.90 -19.65 -14.64
CA GLY A 79 -5.55 -19.66 -15.21
C GLY A 79 -4.42 -19.82 -14.19
N PHE A 80 -4.75 -20.04 -12.91
CA PHE A 80 -3.79 -20.20 -11.83
C PHE A 80 -4.35 -21.09 -10.72
N ASP A 81 -3.46 -21.72 -9.98
CA ASP A 81 -3.77 -22.43 -8.74
C ASP A 81 -3.64 -21.48 -7.55
N GLU A 82 -4.56 -21.58 -6.60
CA GLU A 82 -4.57 -20.81 -5.36
C GLU A 82 -4.64 -21.75 -4.15
N ILE A 83 -3.84 -21.46 -3.14
CA ILE A 83 -3.84 -22.18 -1.86
C ILE A 83 -3.77 -21.19 -0.71
N ASP A 84 -4.78 -21.24 0.16
CA ASP A 84 -4.73 -20.63 1.49
C ASP A 84 -4.39 -21.72 2.50
N VAL A 85 -3.22 -21.59 3.12
CA VAL A 85 -2.72 -22.56 4.11
C VAL A 85 -3.13 -22.21 5.54
N GLY A 86 -3.83 -21.08 5.73
CA GLY A 86 -4.25 -20.59 7.03
C GLY A 86 -3.09 -20.16 7.94
N SER A 87 -3.44 -19.72 9.15
CA SER A 87 -2.45 -19.41 10.19
C SER A 87 -2.23 -20.62 11.10
N PRO A 88 -0.98 -20.94 11.46
CA PRO A 88 -0.70 -21.99 12.45
C PRO A 88 -0.95 -21.54 13.90
N PHE A 89 -1.34 -20.27 14.14
CA PHE A 89 -1.47 -19.71 15.49
C PHE A 89 -2.91 -19.74 16.03
N HIS A 90 -3.04 -20.02 17.33
CA HIS A 90 -4.30 -19.93 18.08
C HIS A 90 -4.57 -18.50 18.54
N TYR A 91 -5.25 -17.70 17.73
CA TYR A 91 -5.51 -16.29 18.04
C TYR A 91 -6.50 -16.08 19.19
N ASP A 92 -7.44 -17.00 19.38
CA ASP A 92 -8.42 -16.99 20.46
C ASP A 92 -7.77 -16.99 21.85
N THR A 93 -6.68 -17.73 22.03
CA THR A 93 -5.95 -17.81 23.30
C THR A 93 -4.76 -16.87 23.37
N ASN A 94 -4.20 -16.46 22.23
CA ASN A 94 -2.92 -15.74 22.16
C ASN A 94 -3.05 -14.29 21.67
N SER A 95 -4.26 -13.77 21.48
CA SER A 95 -4.48 -12.38 21.07
C SER A 95 -5.73 -11.77 21.70
N LEU A 96 -5.75 -10.44 21.75
CA LEU A 96 -6.92 -9.66 22.16
C LEU A 96 -7.16 -8.57 21.12
N LEU A 97 -8.39 -8.49 20.61
CA LEU A 97 -8.83 -7.38 19.77
C LEU A 97 -9.45 -6.30 20.67
N TYR A 98 -8.86 -5.12 20.65
CA TYR A 98 -9.36 -3.96 21.39
C TYR A 98 -9.86 -2.89 20.44
N CYS A 99 -11.09 -2.41 20.68
CA CYS A 99 -11.68 -1.29 19.96
C CYS A 99 -12.12 -0.22 20.96
N ALA A 100 -11.45 0.94 20.94
CA ALA A 100 -11.73 2.08 21.83
C ALA A 100 -12.97 2.86 21.38
N LEU A 101 -14.16 2.27 21.56
CA LEU A 101 -15.45 2.83 21.12
C LEU A 101 -15.88 4.09 21.89
N HIS A 102 -15.25 4.37 23.04
CA HIS A 102 -15.54 5.53 23.88
C HIS A 102 -14.82 6.80 23.44
N LEU A 103 -13.90 6.72 22.47
CA LEU A 103 -13.16 7.88 22.00
C LEU A 103 -14.09 8.87 21.27
N PRO A 104 -13.79 10.19 21.34
CA PRO A 104 -14.56 11.21 20.61
C PRO A 104 -14.58 10.99 19.09
N ASP A 105 -15.44 11.72 18.38
CA ASP A 105 -15.37 11.78 16.91
C ASP A 105 -13.99 12.32 16.47
N PRO A 106 -13.35 11.77 15.42
CA PRO A 106 -12.05 12.27 14.94
C PRO A 106 -12.00 13.76 14.58
N ARG A 107 -13.15 14.42 14.37
CA ARG A 107 -13.26 15.86 14.12
C ARG A 107 -13.30 16.70 15.39
N ASP A 108 -13.46 16.08 16.56
CA ASP A 108 -13.47 16.75 17.85
C ASP A 108 -12.06 17.25 18.20
N SER A 109 -11.96 18.47 18.73
CA SER A 109 -10.66 19.06 19.10
C SER A 109 -9.97 18.31 20.25
N GLY A 110 -10.73 17.60 21.08
CA GLY A 110 -10.25 16.74 22.16
C GLY A 110 -9.81 15.34 21.71
N TYR A 111 -10.09 14.93 20.47
CA TYR A 111 -9.82 13.57 19.99
C TYR A 111 -8.35 13.18 20.11
N ALA A 112 -7.44 14.05 19.65
CA ALA A 112 -6.01 13.76 19.67
C ALA A 112 -5.50 13.51 21.10
N LYS A 113 -5.94 14.34 22.06
CA LYS A 113 -5.58 14.15 23.47
C LYS A 113 -6.14 12.83 24.00
N ALA A 114 -7.41 12.53 23.75
CA ALA A 114 -8.04 11.29 24.21
C ALA A 114 -7.34 10.05 23.65
N VAL A 115 -6.93 10.06 22.38
CA VAL A 115 -6.13 8.99 21.76
C VAL A 115 -4.77 8.84 22.44
N HIS A 116 -4.08 9.94 22.76
CA HIS A 116 -2.78 9.87 23.42
C HIS A 116 -2.89 9.32 24.85
N ASP A 117 -3.89 9.77 25.61
CA ASP A 117 -4.17 9.28 26.96
C ASP A 117 -4.47 7.76 26.92
N GLU A 118 -5.31 7.33 25.97
CA GLU A 118 -5.66 5.91 25.76
C GLU A 118 -4.45 5.08 25.34
N LEU A 119 -3.62 5.60 24.43
CA LEU A 119 -2.38 4.96 23.97
C LEU A 119 -1.42 4.75 25.15
N ALA A 120 -1.23 5.75 26.00
CA ALA A 120 -0.38 5.63 27.18
C ALA A 120 -0.90 4.57 28.17
N ALA A 121 -2.22 4.50 28.37
CA ALA A 121 -2.84 3.48 29.20
C ALA A 121 -2.61 2.06 28.64
N LEU A 122 -2.78 1.86 27.33
CA LEU A 122 -2.54 0.58 26.67
C LEU A 122 -1.07 0.16 26.72
N ILE A 123 -0.15 1.09 26.45
CA ILE A 123 1.30 0.84 26.54
C ILE A 123 1.67 0.39 27.96
N THR A 124 1.14 1.07 28.97
CA THR A 124 1.36 0.73 30.38
C THR A 124 0.79 -0.65 30.71
N ALA A 125 -0.43 -0.95 30.27
CA ALA A 125 -1.06 -2.26 30.47
C ALA A 125 -0.29 -3.40 29.79
N ALA A 126 0.34 -3.14 28.64
CA ALA A 126 1.19 -4.09 27.93
C ALA A 126 2.61 -4.24 28.56
N GLY A 127 2.93 -3.47 29.60
CA GLY A 127 4.26 -3.45 30.21
C GLY A 127 5.33 -2.84 29.30
N GLY A 128 4.96 -1.85 28.48
CA GLY A 128 5.86 -1.04 27.66
C GLY A 128 6.24 -1.61 26.29
N ARG A 129 6.05 -2.90 26.04
CA ARG A 129 6.39 -3.54 24.74
C ARG A 129 5.30 -3.31 23.71
N THR A 130 5.33 -2.16 23.05
CA THR A 130 4.31 -1.74 22.08
C THR A 130 4.92 -1.25 20.77
N LEU A 131 4.33 -1.66 19.65
CA LEU A 131 4.54 -1.06 18.33
C LEU A 131 3.25 -0.32 17.95
N ALA A 132 3.29 1.00 17.91
CA ALA A 132 2.16 1.84 17.48
C ALA A 132 2.33 2.21 16.00
N LEU A 133 1.29 1.97 15.19
CA LEU A 133 1.28 2.26 13.75
C LEU A 133 0.40 3.48 13.46
N PHE A 134 0.91 4.40 12.66
CA PHE A 134 0.24 5.65 12.31
C PHE A 134 0.15 5.81 10.79
N THR A 135 -0.89 6.49 10.31
CA THR A 135 -1.10 6.80 8.88
C THR A 135 -0.36 8.07 8.44
N SER A 136 0.27 8.81 9.36
CA SER A 136 1.10 9.97 9.02
C SER A 136 2.21 10.20 10.05
N TRP A 137 3.33 10.76 9.57
CA TRP A 137 4.46 11.17 10.41
C TRP A 137 4.05 12.21 11.45
N LYS A 138 3.24 13.20 11.06
CA LYS A 138 2.73 14.22 11.98
C LYS A 138 1.99 13.61 13.19
N ALA A 139 1.14 12.61 12.95
CA ALA A 139 0.41 11.94 14.04
C ALA A 139 1.34 11.13 14.94
N MET A 140 2.33 10.45 14.34
CA MET A 140 3.35 9.72 15.08
C MET A 140 4.19 10.67 15.97
N ASP A 141 4.68 11.79 15.44
CA ASP A 141 5.50 12.76 16.17
C ASP A 141 4.73 13.37 17.34
N ALA A 142 3.46 13.74 17.10
CA ALA A 142 2.60 14.29 18.15
C ALA A 142 2.32 13.28 19.27
N ALA A 143 2.07 12.01 18.92
CA ALA A 143 1.88 10.96 19.90
C ALA A 143 3.17 10.67 20.68
N ALA A 144 4.32 10.59 19.99
CA ALA A 144 5.62 10.36 20.60
C ALA A 144 5.98 11.44 21.62
N GLU A 145 5.69 12.71 21.34
CA GLU A 145 5.92 13.80 22.29
C GLU A 145 4.95 13.74 23.48
N ALA A 146 3.71 13.29 23.27
CA ALA A 146 2.71 13.19 24.33
C ALA A 146 2.92 12.02 25.29
N VAL A 147 3.57 10.93 24.86
CA VAL A 147 3.81 9.72 25.67
C VAL A 147 5.25 9.57 26.17
N ARG A 148 6.08 10.62 25.99
CA ARG A 148 7.46 10.67 26.47
C ARG A 148 7.56 10.73 27.99
#